data_AF-A0AAW8CBR9-F1
#
_entry.id   AF-A0AAW8CBR9-F1
#
_cell.length_a   1.000
_cell.length_b   1.000
_cell.length_c   1.000
_cell.angle_alpha   90.00
_cell.angle_beta   90.00
_cell.angle_gamma   90.00
#
_symmetry.space_group_name_H-M   'P 1'
#
loop_
_entity.id
_entity.type
_entity.pdbx_description
1 polymer ?
#
loop_
_entity_poly.entity_id
_entity_poly.type
_entity_poly.pdbx_seq_one_letter_code
_entity_poly.pdbx_strand_id
1 'polypeptide(L)'
;MYLTERIISLFTYVLILWIMCFLISKLGNKYIGKILFFYTLILSTMSFFFVPSSGADLYRLIPIMHIWGSLNSIELWNEMLNSTTPINLLYMYLIGKTKIDGLLPALTAFLFYSNVFYILKKSVIRYKVSSTDGALILFFFMSLGVLIEVISGIRTMLGFSFVAVFVYKEMVEGKSIFKNIVWYVLVSLIHPAVLVLVIIRFGYLVIEKSKNNYQKFSKVLFVLIVIPILYIFGREYLLASFEKTKDYVSSGTYWYFWEYLIGGVSLLFIFYLISLTARFIKIEGDLHNIQKLLVFCKYIAVLLIVFSIEYNTFHRFVIFLSIIAIPLLAYVLESSRYNKIIKINFRQFVFILSCIILFIACTRGNLTSFKFLYLLSYTLN
;
A
#
# COMPACT_ATOMS: atom_id res chain seq x y z
N MET A 1 22.86 -11.50 -16.71
CA MET A 1 23.74 -10.54 -16.01
C MET A 1 23.06 -10.14 -14.70
N TYR A 2 23.78 -10.05 -13.57
CA TYR A 2 23.31 -9.66 -12.21
C TYR A 2 22.69 -10.74 -11.28
N LEU A 3 23.05 -12.02 -11.44
CA LEU A 3 22.52 -13.09 -10.57
C LEU A 3 23.00 -12.94 -9.12
N THR A 4 24.26 -12.58 -8.93
CA THR A 4 24.94 -12.45 -7.62
C THR A 4 24.38 -11.31 -6.78
N GLU A 5 24.28 -10.11 -7.35
CA GLU A 5 23.76 -8.90 -6.70
C GLU A 5 22.28 -9.07 -6.33
N ARG A 6 21.53 -9.79 -7.17
CA ARG A 6 20.15 -10.18 -6.91
C ARG A 6 20.07 -11.10 -5.69
N ILE A 7 20.85 -12.18 -5.66
CA ILE A 7 20.83 -13.14 -4.55
C ILE A 7 21.18 -12.46 -3.24
N ILE A 8 22.24 -11.64 -3.23
CA ILE A 8 22.68 -10.95 -2.02
C ILE A 8 21.59 -9.98 -1.52
N SER A 9 21.03 -9.15 -2.40
CA SER A 9 20.00 -8.18 -2.01
C SER A 9 18.71 -8.84 -1.50
N LEU A 10 18.28 -9.94 -2.15
CA LEU A 10 17.16 -10.75 -1.69
C LEU A 10 17.44 -11.36 -0.32
N PHE A 11 18.61 -11.96 -0.15
CA PHE A 11 19.02 -12.55 1.11
C PHE A 11 19.07 -11.51 2.22
N THR A 12 19.63 -10.33 1.97
CA THR A 12 19.65 -9.20 2.91
C THR A 12 18.24 -8.78 3.30
N TYR A 13 17.33 -8.60 2.34
CA TYR A 13 15.93 -8.25 2.61
C TYR A 13 15.24 -9.30 3.50
N VAL A 14 15.37 -10.58 3.16
CA VAL A 14 14.78 -11.69 3.92
C VAL A 14 15.39 -11.75 5.31
N LEU A 15 16.72 -11.67 5.43
CA LEU A 15 17.41 -11.71 6.72
C LEU A 15 16.96 -10.57 7.64
N ILE A 16 16.87 -9.34 7.13
CA ILE A 16 16.39 -8.18 7.90
C ILE A 16 14.94 -8.43 8.35
N LEU A 17 14.06 -8.91 7.46
CA LEU A 17 12.69 -9.22 7.82
C LEU A 17 12.61 -10.26 8.95
N TRP A 18 13.39 -11.35 8.85
CA TRP A 18 13.47 -12.38 9.89
C TRP A 18 13.96 -11.81 11.23
N ILE A 19 15.00 -10.97 11.22
CA ILE A 19 15.50 -10.30 12.43
C ILE A 19 14.40 -9.42 13.04
N MET A 20 13.69 -8.62 12.24
CA MET A 20 12.61 -7.76 12.74
C MET A 20 11.45 -8.57 13.33
N CYS A 21 11.03 -9.65 12.68
CA CYS A 21 10.01 -10.57 13.19
C CYS A 21 10.45 -11.24 14.50
N PHE A 22 11.71 -11.66 14.59
CA PHE A 22 12.30 -12.23 15.81
C PHE A 22 12.31 -11.21 16.96
N LEU A 23 12.76 -9.98 16.69
CA LEU A 23 12.79 -8.90 17.68
C LEU A 23 11.38 -8.58 18.21
N ILE A 24 10.37 -8.49 17.35
CA ILE A 24 8.98 -8.27 17.77
C ILE A 24 8.52 -9.41 18.67
N SER A 25 8.75 -10.66 18.24
CA SER A 25 8.34 -11.85 18.98
C SER A 25 8.98 -11.92 20.37
N LYS A 26 10.28 -11.62 20.47
CA LYS A 26 11.09 -11.77 21.69
C LYS A 26 10.94 -10.59 22.66
N LEU A 27 10.96 -9.35 22.17
CA LEU A 27 10.89 -8.15 23.02
C LEU A 27 9.46 -7.80 23.43
N GLY A 28 8.47 -8.28 22.69
CA GLY A 28 7.06 -8.08 22.98
C GLY A 28 6.48 -6.77 22.43
N ASN A 29 5.15 -6.65 22.52
CA ASN A 29 4.38 -5.54 21.93
C ASN A 29 4.76 -4.15 22.47
N LYS A 30 5.38 -4.06 23.65
CA LYS A 30 5.87 -2.79 24.21
C LYS A 30 6.86 -2.09 23.25
N TYR A 31 7.67 -2.87 22.52
CA TYR A 31 8.71 -2.34 21.66
C TYR A 31 8.34 -2.33 20.17
N ILE A 32 7.16 -2.85 19.79
CA ILE A 32 6.76 -2.99 18.38
C ILE A 32 6.88 -1.68 17.60
N GLY A 33 6.51 -0.54 18.20
CA GLY A 33 6.62 0.77 17.55
C GLY A 33 8.07 1.20 17.27
N LYS A 34 9.00 0.91 18.19
CA LYS A 34 10.42 1.22 17.99
C LYS A 34 11.04 0.32 16.93
N ILE A 35 10.71 -0.98 16.95
CA ILE A 35 11.20 -1.95 15.99
C ILE A 35 10.71 -1.62 14.58
N LEU A 36 9.42 -1.31 14.41
CA LEU A 36 8.86 -0.92 13.11
C LEU A 36 9.44 0.41 12.59
N PHE A 37 9.69 1.37 13.47
CA PHE A 37 10.35 2.63 13.09
C PHE A 37 11.78 2.36 12.61
N PHE A 38 12.55 1.57 13.35
CA PHE A 38 13.90 1.18 12.94
C PHE A 38 13.88 0.40 11.61
N TYR A 39 12.90 -0.50 11.43
CA TYR A 39 12.74 -1.21 10.17
C TYR A 39 12.42 -0.26 9.00
N THR A 40 11.59 0.76 9.25
CA THR A 40 11.29 1.81 8.25
C THR A 40 12.57 2.54 7.83
N LEU A 41 13.45 2.87 8.78
CA LEU A 41 14.74 3.49 8.47
C LEU A 41 15.61 2.58 7.61
N ILE A 42 15.69 1.28 7.94
CA ILE A 42 16.44 0.31 7.12
C ILE A 42 15.90 0.25 5.69
N LEU A 43 14.57 0.12 5.52
CA LEU A 43 13.93 0.06 4.20
C LEU A 43 14.13 1.36 3.40
N SER A 44 14.10 2.52 4.08
CA SER A 44 14.41 3.83 3.49
C SER A 44 15.86 3.92 3.04
N THR A 45 16.82 3.48 3.87
CA THR A 45 18.24 3.46 3.54
C THR A 45 18.54 2.52 2.38
N MET A 46 17.93 1.33 2.38
CA MET A 46 17.97 0.41 1.24
C MET A 46 17.50 1.16 -0.02
N SER A 47 16.32 1.78 0.04
CA SER A 47 15.75 2.52 -1.09
C SER A 47 16.62 3.68 -1.58
N PHE A 48 17.38 4.32 -0.69
CA PHE A 48 18.33 5.38 -1.04
C PHE A 48 19.43 4.90 -2.00
N PHE A 49 19.95 3.70 -1.77
CA PHE A 49 21.01 3.10 -2.60
C PHE A 49 20.46 2.30 -3.79
N PHE A 50 19.16 2.41 -4.08
CA PHE A 50 18.57 1.69 -5.19
C PHE A 50 18.92 2.34 -6.53
N VAL A 51 19.45 1.53 -7.46
CA VAL A 51 19.75 1.97 -8.82
C VAL A 51 18.69 1.41 -9.77
N PRO A 52 17.80 2.25 -10.32
CA PRO A 52 16.70 1.77 -11.15
C PRO A 52 17.21 1.22 -12.48
N SER A 53 16.55 0.17 -12.98
CA SER A 53 16.74 -0.30 -14.35
C SER A 53 16.03 0.63 -15.35
N SER A 54 16.44 0.62 -16.62
CA SER A 54 15.85 1.47 -17.66
C SER A 54 14.34 1.27 -17.86
N GLY A 55 13.83 0.09 -17.54
CA GLY A 55 12.39 -0.22 -17.57
C GLY A 55 11.61 0.20 -16.32
N ALA A 56 12.27 0.67 -15.26
CA ALA A 56 11.60 1.08 -14.02
C ALA A 56 11.05 2.51 -14.12
N ASP A 57 9.88 2.74 -13.51
CA ASP A 57 9.27 4.08 -13.45
C ASP A 57 10.21 5.10 -12.81
N LEU A 58 10.94 4.70 -11.77
CA LEU A 58 11.91 5.55 -11.10
C LEU A 58 13.03 6.07 -12.03
N TYR A 59 13.51 5.25 -12.99
CA TYR A 59 14.53 5.68 -13.95
C TYR A 59 14.06 6.89 -14.77
N ARG A 60 12.77 6.89 -15.15
CA ARG A 60 12.15 7.99 -15.89
C ARG A 60 11.84 9.20 -15.01
N LEU A 61 11.54 8.97 -13.73
CA LEU A 61 11.18 10.03 -12.79
C LEU A 61 12.37 10.85 -12.30
N ILE A 62 13.58 10.29 -12.25
CA ILE A 62 14.79 11.01 -11.79
C ILE A 62 15.09 12.24 -12.67
N PRO A 63 15.17 12.15 -14.01
CA PRO A 63 15.37 13.32 -14.85
C PRO A 63 14.25 14.37 -14.69
N ILE A 64 12.99 13.92 -14.58
CA ILE A 64 11.83 14.81 -14.37
C ILE A 64 11.96 15.55 -13.03
N MET A 65 12.39 14.86 -11.97
CA MET A 65 12.65 15.44 -10.66
C MET A 65 13.66 16.57 -10.73
N HIS A 66 14.75 16.39 -11.50
CA HIS A 66 15.78 17.41 -11.67
C HIS A 66 15.28 18.61 -12.45
N ILE A 67 14.51 18.39 -13.53
CA ILE A 67 13.89 19.46 -14.31
C ILE A 67 12.98 20.32 -13.43
N TRP A 68 12.12 19.67 -12.63
CA TRP A 68 11.26 20.42 -11.72
C TRP A 68 12.07 21.09 -10.60
N GLY A 69 13.09 20.42 -10.07
CA GLY A 69 14.00 20.99 -9.08
C GLY A 69 14.76 22.23 -9.56
N SER A 70 14.97 22.42 -10.86
CA SER A 70 15.62 23.62 -11.40
C SER A 70 14.69 24.81 -11.58
N LEU A 71 13.36 24.64 -11.50
CA LEU A 71 12.39 25.73 -11.66
C LEU A 71 12.56 26.81 -10.58
N ASN A 72 12.33 28.07 -10.95
CA ASN A 72 12.14 29.15 -9.99
C ASN A 72 10.72 29.14 -9.41
N SER A 73 10.43 30.02 -8.43
CA SER A 73 9.14 30.00 -7.72
C SER A 73 7.95 30.37 -8.60
N ILE A 74 8.14 31.24 -9.61
CA ILE A 74 7.08 31.66 -10.53
C ILE A 74 6.79 30.55 -11.53
N GLU A 75 7.83 29.94 -12.09
CA GLU A 75 7.74 28.78 -12.97
C GLU A 75 7.05 27.61 -12.27
N LEU A 76 7.45 27.31 -11.04
CA LEU A 76 6.81 26.28 -10.22
C LEU A 76 5.31 26.55 -10.08
N TRP A 77 4.92 27.78 -9.76
CA TRP A 77 3.52 28.14 -9.58
C TRP A 77 2.71 27.95 -10.86
N ASN A 78 3.25 28.39 -12.00
CA ASN A 78 2.61 28.22 -13.31
C ASN A 78 2.48 26.74 -13.69
N GLU A 79 3.53 25.94 -13.48
CA GLU A 79 3.50 24.50 -13.70
C GLU A 79 2.50 23.79 -12.78
N MET A 80 2.40 24.19 -11.52
CA MET A 80 1.41 23.63 -10.59
C MET A 80 -0.03 23.96 -10.99
N LEU A 81 -0.30 25.17 -11.49
CA LEU A 81 -1.64 25.55 -11.95
C LEU A 81 -2.07 24.80 -13.21
N ASN A 82 -1.11 24.44 -14.07
CA ASN A 82 -1.36 23.69 -15.30
C ASN A 82 -1.24 22.17 -15.11
N SER A 83 -0.74 21.70 -13.97
CA SER A 83 -0.57 20.28 -13.69
C SER A 83 -1.84 19.67 -13.10
N THR A 84 -2.19 18.48 -13.58
CA THR A 84 -3.24 17.64 -12.99
C THR A 84 -2.77 16.89 -11.72
N THR A 85 -1.46 16.94 -11.41
CA THR A 85 -0.88 16.32 -10.20
C THR A 85 0.02 17.27 -9.41
N PRO A 86 -0.50 18.44 -9.00
CA PRO A 86 0.31 19.53 -8.45
C PRO A 86 1.03 19.16 -7.15
N ILE A 87 0.45 18.27 -6.33
CA ILE A 87 1.09 17.81 -5.09
C ILE A 87 2.27 16.89 -5.37
N ASN A 88 2.20 16.06 -6.41
CA ASN A 88 3.35 15.27 -6.83
C ASN A 88 4.45 16.14 -7.44
N LEU A 89 4.08 17.16 -8.22
CA LEU A 89 5.04 18.13 -8.75
C LEU A 89 5.78 18.82 -7.59
N LEU A 90 5.05 19.33 -6.60
CA LEU A 90 5.62 19.94 -5.41
C LEU A 90 6.55 18.97 -4.64
N TYR A 91 6.11 17.72 -4.45
CA TYR A 91 6.92 16.69 -3.79
C TYR A 91 8.26 16.47 -4.51
N MET A 92 8.21 16.32 -5.84
CA MET A 92 9.37 16.11 -6.68
C MET A 92 10.25 17.36 -6.79
N TYR A 93 9.66 18.56 -6.81
CA TYR A 93 10.36 19.84 -6.76
C TYR A 93 11.21 19.98 -5.50
N LEU A 94 10.61 19.74 -4.32
CA LEU A 94 11.29 19.88 -3.03
C LEU A 94 12.48 18.92 -2.91
N ILE A 95 12.34 17.69 -3.41
CA ILE A 95 13.42 16.71 -3.42
C ILE A 95 14.46 17.08 -4.49
N GLY A 96 14.03 17.47 -5.69
CA GLY A 96 14.89 17.86 -6.81
C GLY A 96 15.82 19.02 -6.47
N LYS A 97 15.40 19.96 -5.61
CA LYS A 97 16.27 21.04 -5.11
C LYS A 97 17.54 20.55 -4.40
N THR A 98 17.52 19.34 -3.83
CA THR A 98 18.69 18.75 -3.17
C THR A 98 19.71 18.17 -4.14
N LYS A 99 19.31 17.87 -5.38
CA LYS A 99 20.10 17.18 -6.40
C LYS A 99 20.58 15.77 -6.00
N ILE A 100 19.97 15.14 -5.00
CA ILE A 100 20.33 13.78 -4.53
C ILE A 100 19.27 12.77 -5.00
N ASP A 101 19.61 11.94 -5.99
CA ASP A 101 18.70 10.98 -6.61
C ASP A 101 18.07 9.99 -5.62
N GLY A 102 18.88 9.48 -4.69
CA GLY A 102 18.46 8.49 -3.70
C GLY A 102 17.39 9.00 -2.72
N LEU A 103 17.22 10.31 -2.55
CA LEU A 103 16.24 10.84 -1.61
C LEU A 103 14.80 10.56 -2.03
N LEU A 104 14.51 10.53 -3.32
CA LEU A 104 13.16 10.27 -3.82
C LEU A 104 12.64 8.88 -3.42
N PRO A 105 13.32 7.76 -3.75
CA PRO A 105 12.88 6.44 -3.32
C PRO A 105 12.97 6.27 -1.79
N ALA A 106 13.97 6.87 -1.12
CA ALA A 106 14.11 6.79 0.33
C ALA A 106 12.94 7.44 1.09
N LEU A 107 12.63 8.71 0.81
CA LEU A 107 11.52 9.42 1.46
C LEU A 107 10.18 8.76 1.16
N THR A 108 10.00 8.26 -0.06
CA THR A 108 8.79 7.53 -0.44
C THR A 108 8.63 6.25 0.39
N ALA A 109 9.69 5.45 0.50
CA ALA A 109 9.68 4.24 1.32
C ALA A 109 9.44 4.58 2.80
N PHE A 110 10.11 5.62 3.32
CA PHE A 110 9.91 6.08 4.69
C PHE A 110 8.45 6.44 4.98
N LEU A 111 7.82 7.25 4.13
CA LEU A 111 6.42 7.66 4.30
C LEU A 111 5.46 6.48 4.14
N PHE A 112 5.67 5.64 3.13
CA PHE A 112 4.84 4.47 2.87
C PHE A 112 4.85 3.49 4.06
N TYR A 113 6.05 3.06 4.49
CA TYR A 113 6.16 2.10 5.58
C TYR A 113 5.78 2.70 6.93
N SER A 114 6.01 4.00 7.17
CA SER A 114 5.46 4.68 8.35
C SER A 114 3.94 4.57 8.41
N ASN A 115 3.25 4.77 7.29
CA ASN A 115 1.79 4.67 7.20
C ASN A 115 1.31 3.23 7.41
N VAL A 116 1.92 2.24 6.75
CA VAL A 116 1.51 0.83 6.90
C VAL A 116 1.81 0.30 8.30
N PHE A 117 3.00 0.59 8.83
CA PHE A 117 3.39 0.15 10.16
C PHE A 117 2.64 0.88 11.27
N TYR A 118 2.15 2.09 11.02
CA TYR A 118 1.17 2.74 11.89
C TYR A 118 -0.11 1.90 12.00
N ILE A 119 -0.67 1.44 10.87
CA ILE A 119 -1.87 0.59 10.84
C ILE A 119 -1.60 -0.74 11.55
N LEU A 120 -0.46 -1.37 11.29
CA LEU A 120 -0.06 -2.63 11.93
C LEU A 120 0.04 -2.46 13.45
N LYS A 121 0.85 -1.51 13.93
CA LYS A 121 1.03 -1.22 15.36
C LYS A 121 -0.31 -0.97 16.03
N LYS A 122 -1.13 -0.10 15.45
CA LYS A 122 -2.43 0.26 16.03
C LYS A 122 -3.38 -0.92 16.07
N SER A 123 -3.35 -1.79 15.06
CA SER A 123 -4.17 -3.02 15.01
C SER A 123 -3.74 -4.02 16.07
N VAL A 124 -2.42 -4.29 16.21
CA VAL A 124 -1.88 -5.19 17.24
C VAL A 124 -2.28 -4.74 18.64
N ILE A 125 -2.13 -3.44 18.94
CA ILE A 125 -2.50 -2.88 20.25
C ILE A 125 -4.01 -2.93 20.47
N ARG A 126 -4.82 -2.51 19.48
CA ARG A 126 -6.28 -2.45 19.60
C ARG A 126 -6.90 -3.81 19.86
N TYR A 127 -6.45 -4.83 19.13
CA TYR A 127 -6.98 -6.18 19.24
C TYR A 127 -6.22 -7.05 20.25
N LYS A 128 -5.24 -6.50 20.99
CA LYS A 128 -4.45 -7.21 22.00
C LYS A 128 -3.74 -8.47 21.48
N VAL A 129 -3.37 -8.46 20.20
CA VAL A 129 -2.70 -9.57 19.51
C VAL A 129 -1.37 -9.89 20.21
N SER A 130 -0.99 -11.17 20.37
CA SER A 130 0.31 -11.54 20.94
C SER A 130 1.48 -11.03 20.11
N SER A 131 2.68 -10.91 20.68
CA SER A 131 3.86 -10.45 19.95
C SER A 131 4.25 -11.35 18.79
N THR A 132 4.13 -12.67 18.96
CA THR A 132 4.33 -13.66 17.91
C THR A 132 3.39 -13.44 16.72
N ASP A 133 2.13 -13.11 17.01
CA ASP A 133 1.11 -12.91 15.99
C ASP A 133 1.26 -11.53 15.34
N GLY A 134 1.73 -10.52 16.09
CA GLY A 134 2.17 -9.24 15.54
C GLY A 134 3.34 -9.38 14.56
N ALA A 135 4.31 -10.25 14.89
CA ALA A 135 5.40 -10.60 13.98
C ALA A 135 4.89 -11.37 12.74
N LEU A 136 3.92 -12.26 12.91
CA LEU A 136 3.30 -12.99 11.80
C LEU A 136 2.55 -12.05 10.83
N ILE A 137 1.85 -11.03 11.35
CA ILE A 137 1.21 -10.00 10.52
C ILE A 137 2.26 -9.20 9.73
N LEU A 138 3.37 -8.83 10.36
CA LEU A 138 4.48 -8.16 9.68
C LEU A 138 5.05 -9.06 8.58
N PHE A 139 5.32 -10.33 8.90
CA PHE A 139 5.88 -11.30 7.97
C PHE A 139 4.97 -11.50 6.76
N PHE A 140 3.66 -11.67 6.98
CA PHE A 140 2.68 -11.77 5.90
C PHE A 140 2.72 -10.54 4.98
N PHE A 141 2.61 -9.32 5.54
CA PHE A 141 2.59 -8.12 4.71
C PHE A 141 3.89 -7.93 3.92
N MET A 142 5.04 -8.17 4.56
CA MET A 142 6.34 -8.01 3.91
C MET A 142 6.66 -9.14 2.92
N SER A 143 6.03 -10.32 3.05
CA SER A 143 6.17 -11.43 2.10
C SER A 143 5.67 -11.08 0.70
N LEU A 144 4.72 -10.13 0.59
CA LEU A 144 4.16 -9.66 -0.68
C LEU A 144 5.21 -8.97 -1.59
N GLY A 145 6.42 -8.68 -1.09
CA GLY A 145 7.50 -8.11 -1.92
C GLY A 145 7.27 -6.64 -2.34
N VAL A 146 6.52 -5.89 -1.54
CA VAL A 146 5.99 -4.55 -1.88
C VAL A 146 7.07 -3.48 -2.05
N LEU A 147 8.29 -3.68 -1.54
CA LEU A 147 9.36 -2.67 -1.55
C LEU A 147 9.65 -2.12 -2.95
N ILE A 148 9.67 -2.99 -3.96
CA ILE A 148 9.94 -2.58 -5.35
C ILE A 148 8.79 -1.80 -5.94
N GLU A 149 7.56 -2.21 -5.64
CA GLU A 149 6.39 -1.48 -6.08
C GLU A 149 6.34 -0.08 -5.46
N VAL A 150 6.86 0.08 -4.24
CA VAL A 150 6.94 1.38 -3.57
C VAL A 150 7.99 2.29 -4.22
N ILE A 151 9.19 1.78 -4.50
CA ILE A 151 10.28 2.59 -5.07
C ILE A 151 10.17 2.78 -6.58
N SER A 152 9.48 1.89 -7.30
CA SER A 152 9.19 2.05 -8.73
C SER A 152 7.88 2.83 -8.91
N GLY A 153 6.79 2.40 -8.27
CA GLY A 153 5.46 3.01 -8.35
C GLY A 153 5.25 4.17 -7.37
N ILE A 154 6.30 4.97 -7.11
CA ILE A 154 6.40 6.00 -6.04
C ILE A 154 5.09 6.74 -5.78
N ARG A 155 4.54 7.33 -6.83
CA ARG A 155 3.38 8.23 -6.73
C ARG A 155 2.10 7.49 -6.32
N THR A 156 1.88 6.29 -6.87
CA THR A 156 0.66 5.52 -6.58
C THR A 156 0.73 4.90 -5.19
N MET A 157 1.85 4.25 -4.85
CA MET A 157 1.99 3.59 -3.56
C MET A 157 1.98 4.56 -2.40
N LEU A 158 2.62 5.73 -2.55
CA LEU A 158 2.57 6.80 -1.56
C LEU A 158 1.11 7.22 -1.27
N GLY A 159 0.34 7.55 -2.32
CA GLY A 159 -1.05 7.96 -2.15
C GLY A 159 -1.94 6.86 -1.59
N PHE A 160 -1.76 5.60 -2.02
CA PHE A 160 -2.50 4.45 -1.49
C PHE A 160 -2.25 4.26 0.01
N SER A 161 -1.01 4.45 0.47
CA SER A 161 -0.68 4.33 1.90
C SER A 161 -1.39 5.39 2.76
N PHE A 162 -1.48 6.63 2.28
CA PHE A 162 -2.21 7.69 2.98
C PHE A 162 -3.72 7.41 3.02
N VAL A 163 -4.31 7.01 1.88
CA VAL A 163 -5.72 6.62 1.83
C VAL A 163 -6.00 5.46 2.79
N ALA A 164 -5.10 4.47 2.89
CA ALA A 164 -5.24 3.37 3.82
C ALA A 164 -5.27 3.84 5.29
N VAL A 165 -4.44 4.84 5.66
CA VAL A 165 -4.46 5.44 6.99
C VAL A 165 -5.77 6.17 7.27
N PHE A 166 -6.33 6.88 6.28
CA PHE A 166 -7.63 7.55 6.43
C PHE A 166 -8.76 6.54 6.61
N VAL A 167 -8.79 5.50 5.78
CA VAL A 167 -9.73 4.37 5.91
C VAL A 167 -9.62 3.72 7.29
N TYR A 168 -8.40 3.46 7.77
CA TYR A 168 -8.18 2.90 9.09
C TYR A 168 -8.72 3.80 10.21
N LYS A 169 -8.39 5.09 10.18
CA LYS A 169 -8.87 6.07 11.16
C LYS A 169 -10.40 6.15 11.19
N GLU A 170 -11.05 6.09 10.04
CA GLU A 170 -12.50 6.20 9.92
C GLU A 170 -13.21 4.93 10.33
N MET A 171 -12.83 3.80 9.72
CA MET A 171 -13.56 2.55 9.84
C MET A 171 -13.19 1.80 11.12
N VAL A 172 -11.92 1.86 11.55
CA VAL A 172 -11.44 1.12 12.73
C VAL A 172 -11.39 2.01 13.98
N GLU A 173 -10.82 3.21 13.89
CA GLU A 173 -10.77 4.12 15.04
C GLU A 173 -12.08 4.92 15.24
N GLY A 174 -13.00 4.90 14.28
CA GLY A 174 -14.29 5.60 14.38
C GLY A 174 -14.20 7.12 14.22
N LYS A 175 -13.10 7.64 13.66
CA LYS A 175 -12.93 9.07 13.42
C LYS A 175 -13.87 9.56 12.31
N SER A 176 -14.26 10.84 12.39
CA SER A 176 -15.12 11.45 11.38
C SER A 176 -14.39 11.60 10.04
N ILE A 177 -15.04 11.17 8.96
CA ILE A 177 -14.57 11.35 7.58
C ILE A 177 -14.37 12.82 7.20
N PHE A 178 -15.21 13.71 7.74
CA PHE A 178 -15.15 15.14 7.43
C PHE A 178 -13.84 15.79 7.92
N LYS A 179 -13.19 15.23 8.95
CA LYS A 179 -11.87 15.69 9.40
C LYS A 179 -10.74 15.31 8.44
N ASN A 180 -10.95 14.30 7.59
CA ASN A 180 -9.96 13.80 6.64
C ASN A 180 -10.19 14.32 5.22
N ILE A 181 -11.26 15.08 4.95
CA ILE A 181 -11.62 15.45 3.58
C ILE A 181 -10.54 16.26 2.85
N VAL A 182 -9.95 17.25 3.55
CA VAL A 182 -8.87 18.07 2.99
C VAL A 182 -7.69 17.18 2.63
N TRP A 183 -7.38 16.20 3.47
CA TRP A 183 -6.32 15.24 3.23
C TRP A 183 -6.63 14.29 2.05
N TYR A 184 -7.89 13.88 1.88
CA TYR A 184 -8.31 13.10 0.71
C TYR A 184 -8.13 13.89 -0.59
N VAL A 185 -8.50 15.17 -0.60
CA VAL A 185 -8.31 16.05 -1.77
C VAL A 185 -6.82 16.20 -2.06
N LEU A 186 -6.00 16.58 -1.08
CA LEU A 186 -4.55 16.73 -1.27
C LEU A 186 -3.87 15.45 -1.78
N VAL A 187 -4.25 14.29 -1.25
CA VAL A 187 -3.67 13.00 -1.66
C VAL A 187 -4.15 12.57 -3.05
N SER A 188 -5.37 12.93 -3.45
CA SER A 188 -5.88 12.66 -4.80
C SER A 188 -5.09 13.39 -5.89
N LEU A 189 -4.44 14.51 -5.54
CA LEU A 189 -3.60 15.31 -6.43
C LEU A 189 -2.15 14.78 -6.58
N ILE A 190 -1.81 13.64 -5.95
CA ILE A 190 -0.48 13.01 -6.08
C ILE A 190 -0.39 12.20 -7.37
N HIS A 191 -1.36 11.31 -7.56
CA HIS A 191 -1.37 10.43 -8.71
C HIS A 191 -2.77 9.98 -8.97
N PRO A 192 -3.21 9.81 -10.20
CA PRO A 192 -4.64 9.86 -10.34
C PRO A 192 -5.31 8.47 -10.36
N ALA A 193 -4.51 7.41 -10.25
CA ALA A 193 -4.96 6.13 -9.66
C ALA A 193 -5.41 6.30 -8.20
N VAL A 194 -4.79 7.25 -7.47
CA VAL A 194 -5.20 7.62 -6.10
C VAL A 194 -6.51 8.38 -6.14
N LEU A 195 -6.70 9.29 -7.10
CA LEU A 195 -8.00 9.92 -7.34
C LEU A 195 -9.10 8.88 -7.56
N VAL A 196 -8.88 7.88 -8.44
CA VAL A 196 -9.83 6.78 -8.66
C VAL A 196 -10.14 6.05 -7.34
N LEU A 197 -9.13 5.74 -6.54
CA LEU A 197 -9.31 5.12 -5.24
C LEU A 197 -10.14 5.99 -4.27
N VAL A 198 -9.94 7.31 -4.27
CA VAL A 198 -10.73 8.26 -3.47
C VAL A 198 -12.19 8.31 -3.95
N ILE A 199 -12.42 8.31 -5.27
CA ILE A 199 -13.76 8.23 -5.86
C ILE A 199 -14.45 6.92 -5.42
N ILE A 200 -13.76 5.78 -5.49
CA ILE A 200 -14.28 4.49 -5.02
C ILE A 200 -14.63 4.55 -3.52
N ARG A 201 -13.78 5.15 -2.70
CA ARG A 201 -14.01 5.31 -1.26
C ARG A 201 -15.24 6.17 -0.96
N PHE A 202 -15.44 7.26 -1.70
CA PHE A 202 -16.61 8.13 -1.53
C PHE A 202 -17.87 7.53 -2.14
N GLY A 203 -17.77 6.82 -3.27
CA GLY A 203 -18.87 6.03 -3.82
C GLY A 203 -19.39 5.00 -2.82
N TYR A 204 -18.48 4.34 -2.09
CA TYR A 204 -18.86 3.43 -1.00
C TYR A 204 -19.64 4.11 0.13
N LEU A 205 -19.47 5.42 0.40
CA LEU A 205 -20.24 6.10 1.45
C LEU A 205 -21.75 6.04 1.20
N VAL A 206 -22.18 6.05 -0.06
CA VAL A 206 -23.61 5.96 -0.42
C VAL A 206 -24.21 4.63 0.03
N ILE A 207 -23.43 3.55 -0.06
CA ILE A 207 -23.85 2.18 0.25
C ILE A 207 -23.62 1.86 1.73
N GLU A 208 -22.74 2.60 2.41
CA GLU A 208 -22.46 2.41 3.83
C GLU A 208 -23.71 2.63 4.69
N LYS A 209 -24.06 1.62 5.49
CA LYS A 209 -25.23 1.63 6.38
C LYS A 209 -25.31 2.94 7.18
N SER A 210 -26.48 3.57 7.12
CA SER A 210 -26.79 4.81 7.83
C SER A 210 -27.68 4.51 9.02
N LYS A 211 -27.49 5.24 10.12
CA LYS A 211 -28.30 5.08 11.33
C LYS A 211 -29.70 5.67 11.16
N ASN A 212 -29.82 6.75 10.38
CA ASN A 212 -31.06 7.45 10.12
C ASN A 212 -31.10 8.04 8.69
N ASN A 213 -32.28 8.49 8.27
CA ASN A 213 -32.50 9.06 6.94
C ASN A 213 -31.70 10.36 6.71
N TYR A 214 -31.51 11.17 7.75
CA TYR A 214 -30.68 12.38 7.68
C TYR A 214 -29.22 12.05 7.35
N GLN A 215 -28.65 11.04 7.99
CA GLN A 215 -27.28 10.60 7.70
C GLN A 215 -27.16 10.01 6.29
N LYS A 216 -28.20 9.29 5.82
CA LYS A 216 -28.22 8.80 4.44
C LYS A 216 -28.25 9.96 3.45
N PHE A 217 -29.13 10.95 3.68
CA PHE A 217 -29.24 12.14 2.86
C PHE A 217 -27.95 12.96 2.84
N SER A 218 -27.33 13.19 4.01
CA SER A 218 -26.07 13.95 4.09
C SER A 218 -24.92 13.24 3.39
N LYS A 219 -24.82 11.90 3.46
CA LYS A 219 -23.85 11.12 2.69
C LYS A 219 -24.08 11.22 1.19
N VAL A 220 -25.34 11.13 0.73
CA VAL A 220 -25.68 11.25 -0.70
C VAL A 220 -25.38 12.65 -1.22
N LEU A 221 -25.84 13.70 -0.51
CA LEU A 221 -25.56 15.09 -0.85
C LEU A 221 -24.06 15.37 -0.90
N PHE A 222 -23.31 14.85 0.08
CA PHE A 222 -21.86 14.95 0.11
C PHE A 222 -21.22 14.35 -1.15
N VAL A 223 -21.63 13.16 -1.53
CA VAL A 223 -21.12 12.48 -2.73
C VAL A 223 -21.49 13.24 -4.00
N LEU A 224 -22.70 13.78 -4.09
CA LEU A 224 -23.16 14.61 -5.20
C LEU A 224 -22.39 15.93 -5.34
N ILE A 225 -21.82 16.46 -4.25
CA ILE A 225 -20.99 17.68 -4.30
C ILE A 225 -19.53 17.31 -4.62
N VAL A 226 -18.98 16.31 -3.92
CA VAL A 226 -17.54 16.02 -3.96
C VAL A 226 -17.13 15.29 -5.24
N ILE A 227 -17.93 14.35 -5.75
CA ILE A 227 -17.57 13.61 -6.97
C ILE A 227 -17.47 14.53 -8.19
N PRO A 228 -18.43 15.45 -8.46
CA PRO A 228 -18.29 16.39 -9.58
C PRO A 228 -17.06 17.29 -9.45
N ILE A 229 -16.74 17.77 -8.24
CA ILE A 229 -15.51 18.54 -8.00
C ILE A 229 -14.28 17.71 -8.36
N LEU A 230 -14.19 16.48 -7.83
CA LEU A 230 -13.11 15.55 -8.15
C LEU A 230 -13.04 15.21 -9.64
N TYR A 231 -14.19 15.12 -10.32
CA TYR A 231 -14.27 14.89 -11.76
C TYR A 231 -13.78 16.09 -12.56
N ILE A 232 -14.17 17.32 -12.20
CA ILE A 232 -13.70 18.54 -12.88
C ILE A 232 -12.17 18.63 -12.82
N PHE A 233 -11.58 18.41 -11.65
CA PHE A 233 -10.12 18.42 -11.47
C PHE A 233 -9.42 17.18 -12.06
N GLY A 234 -10.15 16.08 -12.25
CA GLY A 234 -9.60 14.78 -12.67
C GLY A 234 -9.96 14.31 -14.07
N ARG A 235 -10.76 15.08 -14.82
CA ARG A 235 -11.37 14.65 -16.09
C ARG A 235 -10.32 14.26 -17.13
N GLU A 236 -9.36 15.15 -17.39
CA GLU A 236 -8.30 14.91 -18.37
C GLU A 236 -7.50 13.66 -18.04
N TYR A 237 -7.28 13.39 -16.75
CA TYR A 237 -6.62 12.17 -16.33
C TYR A 237 -7.44 10.91 -16.59
N LEU A 238 -8.73 10.93 -16.22
CA LEU A 238 -9.59 9.77 -16.39
C LEU A 238 -9.63 9.40 -17.88
N LEU A 239 -9.75 10.41 -18.76
CA LEU A 239 -9.70 10.23 -20.21
C LEU A 239 -8.36 9.63 -20.68
N ALA A 240 -7.23 10.22 -20.30
CA ALA A 240 -5.91 9.70 -20.67
C ALA A 240 -5.63 8.28 -20.14
N SER A 241 -6.21 7.93 -18.99
CA SER A 241 -6.12 6.58 -18.42
C SER A 241 -6.98 5.59 -19.20
N PHE A 242 -8.21 5.96 -19.59
CA PHE A 242 -9.07 5.13 -20.43
C PHE A 242 -8.46 4.88 -21.81
N GLU A 243 -7.83 5.88 -22.42
CA GLU A 243 -7.12 5.74 -23.68
C GLU A 243 -5.97 4.74 -23.56
N LYS A 244 -5.12 4.87 -22.52
CA LYS A 244 -4.06 3.89 -22.27
C LYS A 244 -4.59 2.49 -22.03
N THR A 245 -5.68 2.32 -21.27
CA THR A 245 -6.29 1.01 -21.06
C THR A 245 -6.77 0.40 -22.37
N LYS A 246 -7.34 1.20 -23.27
CA LYS A 246 -7.77 0.74 -24.60
C LYS A 246 -6.58 0.23 -25.43
N ASP A 247 -5.46 0.94 -25.39
CA ASP A 247 -4.24 0.53 -26.08
C ASP A 247 -3.71 -0.79 -25.53
N TYR A 248 -3.61 -0.95 -24.20
CA TYR A 248 -3.15 -2.19 -23.57
C TYR A 248 -4.03 -3.41 -23.87
N VAL A 249 -5.35 -3.23 -23.94
CA VAL A 249 -6.28 -4.32 -24.31
C VAL A 249 -6.09 -4.75 -25.77
N SER A 250 -5.65 -3.82 -26.63
CA SER A 250 -5.49 -4.08 -28.07
C SER A 250 -4.12 -4.63 -28.47
N SER A 251 -3.06 -4.37 -27.70
CA SER A 251 -1.67 -4.52 -28.18
C SER A 251 -0.90 -5.74 -27.69
N GLY A 252 -1.54 -6.76 -27.10
CA GLY A 252 -0.93 -8.08 -26.85
C GLY A 252 0.47 -8.05 -26.22
N THR A 253 0.65 -7.32 -25.12
CA THR A 253 1.96 -7.14 -24.46
C THR A 253 2.25 -8.17 -23.37
N TYR A 254 3.56 -8.31 -23.07
CA TYR A 254 4.23 -9.08 -22.00
C TYR A 254 3.33 -9.61 -20.86
N TRP A 255 3.39 -10.92 -20.58
CA TRP A 255 2.55 -11.58 -19.58
C TRP A 255 3.15 -11.49 -18.17
N TYR A 256 2.55 -10.69 -17.29
CA TYR A 256 2.96 -10.47 -15.89
C TYR A 256 2.52 -11.61 -14.96
N PHE A 257 2.92 -12.85 -15.31
CA PHE A 257 2.47 -14.07 -14.63
C PHE A 257 2.70 -14.04 -13.11
N TRP A 258 3.90 -13.66 -12.68
CA TRP A 258 4.27 -13.69 -11.26
C TRP A 258 3.47 -12.70 -10.42
N GLU A 259 3.21 -11.51 -10.95
CA GLU A 259 2.37 -10.49 -10.33
C GLU A 259 0.92 -10.95 -10.19
N TYR A 260 0.36 -11.57 -11.23
CA TYR A 260 -0.98 -12.15 -11.19
C TYR A 260 -1.06 -13.32 -10.21
N LEU A 261 -0.02 -14.15 -10.12
CA LEU A 261 0.04 -15.26 -9.18
C LEU A 261 0.05 -14.76 -7.73
N ILE A 262 0.96 -13.84 -7.38
CA ILE A 262 1.02 -13.24 -6.04
C ILE A 262 -0.29 -12.52 -5.72
N GLY A 263 -0.79 -11.72 -6.66
CA GLY A 263 -2.03 -10.96 -6.50
C GLY A 263 -3.23 -11.86 -6.29
N GLY A 264 -3.36 -12.92 -7.09
CA GLY A 264 -4.43 -13.91 -6.99
C GLY A 264 -4.39 -14.68 -5.68
N VAL A 265 -3.23 -15.22 -5.29
CA VAL A 265 -3.05 -15.93 -4.01
C VAL A 265 -3.38 -15.01 -2.83
N SER A 266 -2.91 -13.76 -2.87
CA SER A 266 -3.20 -12.77 -1.83
C SER A 266 -4.69 -12.43 -1.75
N LEU A 267 -5.34 -12.26 -2.91
CA LEU A 267 -6.77 -11.97 -2.99
C LEU A 267 -7.62 -13.13 -2.47
N LEU A 268 -7.27 -14.37 -2.82
CA LEU A 268 -7.92 -15.58 -2.29
C LEU A 268 -7.78 -15.66 -0.76
N PHE A 269 -6.59 -15.38 -0.23
CA PHE A 269 -6.38 -15.31 1.21
C PHE A 269 -7.22 -14.20 1.86
N ILE A 270 -7.31 -13.02 1.25
CA ILE A 270 -8.17 -11.94 1.75
C ILE A 270 -9.65 -12.35 1.71
N PHE A 271 -10.12 -13.04 0.68
CA PHE A 271 -11.48 -13.58 0.64
C PHE A 271 -11.74 -14.57 1.77
N TYR A 272 -10.78 -15.46 2.04
CA TYR A 272 -10.84 -16.37 3.18
C TYR A 272 -10.91 -15.61 4.51
N LEU A 273 -10.07 -14.59 4.68
CA LEU A 273 -10.00 -13.74 5.86
C LEU A 273 -11.31 -12.94 6.08
N ILE A 274 -11.87 -12.37 5.02
CA ILE A 274 -13.18 -11.71 5.02
C ILE A 274 -14.27 -12.71 5.47
N SER A 275 -14.23 -13.92 4.94
CA SER A 275 -15.22 -14.96 5.26
C SER A 275 -15.14 -15.38 6.73
N LEU A 276 -13.93 -15.58 7.25
CA LEU A 276 -13.69 -15.87 8.67
C LEU A 276 -14.15 -14.72 9.57
N THR A 277 -13.74 -13.49 9.24
CA THR A 277 -14.09 -12.30 10.02
C THR A 277 -15.61 -12.11 10.08
N ALA A 278 -16.32 -12.31 8.95
CA ALA A 278 -17.77 -12.24 8.90
C ALA A 278 -18.44 -13.29 9.81
N ARG A 279 -17.88 -14.49 9.91
CA ARG A 279 -18.38 -15.54 10.81
C ARG A 279 -18.15 -15.14 12.28
N PHE A 280 -16.98 -14.62 12.62
CA PHE A 280 -16.67 -14.23 14.01
C PHE A 280 -17.50 -13.05 14.50
N ILE A 281 -17.69 -12.00 13.68
CA ILE A 281 -18.53 -10.85 14.05
C ILE A 281 -19.98 -11.29 14.37
N LYS A 282 -20.55 -12.20 13.57
CA LYS A 282 -21.92 -12.71 13.82
C LYS A 282 -22.06 -13.38 15.19
N ILE A 283 -20.96 -13.92 15.72
CA ILE A 283 -20.94 -14.79 16.89
C ILE A 283 -20.46 -14.04 18.15
N GLU A 284 -19.52 -13.10 18.03
CA GLU A 284 -18.97 -12.31 19.15
C GLU A 284 -19.80 -11.07 19.49
N GLY A 285 -20.75 -10.68 18.62
CA GLY A 285 -21.54 -9.46 18.80
C GLY A 285 -20.91 -8.23 18.13
N ASP A 286 -21.68 -7.15 18.07
CA ASP A 286 -21.46 -6.04 17.14
C ASP A 286 -20.22 -5.18 17.46
N LEU A 287 -19.06 -5.58 16.92
CA LEU A 287 -17.91 -4.70 16.74
C LEU A 287 -18.16 -3.79 15.52
N HIS A 288 -19.04 -2.81 15.69
CA HIS A 288 -19.52 -1.93 14.62
C HIS A 288 -18.41 -1.39 13.69
N ASN A 289 -17.24 -1.07 14.24
CA ASN A 289 -16.10 -0.54 13.48
C ASN A 289 -15.43 -1.60 12.58
N ILE A 290 -15.13 -2.80 13.09
CA ILE A 290 -14.53 -3.85 12.24
C ILE A 290 -15.52 -4.33 11.17
N GLN A 291 -16.83 -4.29 11.46
CA GLN A 291 -17.86 -4.60 10.46
C GLN A 291 -17.85 -3.60 9.29
N LYS A 292 -17.67 -2.30 9.54
CA LYS A 292 -17.54 -1.30 8.46
C LYS A 292 -16.35 -1.60 7.56
N LEU A 293 -15.20 -1.89 8.16
CA LEU A 293 -14.00 -2.26 7.41
C LEU A 293 -14.22 -3.54 6.61
N LEU A 294 -14.84 -4.57 7.20
CA LEU A 294 -15.15 -5.82 6.53
C LEU A 294 -15.97 -5.61 5.26
N VAL A 295 -17.02 -4.79 5.33
CA VAL A 295 -17.89 -4.50 4.18
C VAL A 295 -17.14 -3.70 3.11
N PHE A 296 -16.27 -2.76 3.51
CA PHE A 296 -15.43 -2.04 2.57
C PHE A 296 -14.40 -2.95 1.88
N CYS A 297 -13.75 -3.86 2.62
CA CYS A 297 -12.84 -4.84 2.04
C CYS A 297 -13.56 -5.76 1.05
N LYS A 298 -14.81 -6.18 1.34
CA LYS A 298 -15.64 -6.93 0.37
C LYS A 298 -15.89 -6.15 -0.90
N TYR A 299 -16.25 -4.87 -0.76
CA TYR A 299 -16.51 -3.99 -1.90
C TYR A 299 -15.28 -3.86 -2.81
N ILE A 300 -14.10 -3.59 -2.24
CA ILE A 300 -12.84 -3.52 -3.00
C ILE A 300 -12.48 -4.88 -3.61
N ALA A 301 -12.65 -5.98 -2.88
CA ALA A 301 -12.34 -7.32 -3.38
C ALA A 301 -13.19 -7.71 -4.61
N VAL A 302 -14.45 -7.28 -4.67
CA VAL A 302 -15.31 -7.48 -5.85
C VAL A 302 -14.84 -6.61 -7.03
N LEU A 303 -14.50 -5.34 -6.79
CA LEU A 303 -13.96 -4.46 -7.84
C LEU A 303 -12.65 -5.01 -8.45
N LEU A 304 -11.82 -5.66 -7.63
CA LEU A 304 -10.58 -6.29 -8.09
C LEU A 304 -10.79 -7.40 -9.13
N ILE A 305 -11.96 -8.04 -9.16
CA ILE A 305 -12.31 -9.01 -10.22
C ILE A 305 -12.34 -8.29 -11.58
N VAL A 306 -12.89 -7.07 -11.63
CA VAL A 306 -12.95 -6.25 -12.85
C VAL A 306 -11.56 -5.70 -13.19
N PHE A 307 -10.82 -5.24 -12.19
CA PHE A 307 -9.47 -4.69 -12.41
C PHE A 307 -8.44 -5.72 -12.87
N SER A 308 -8.73 -7.02 -12.77
CA SER A 308 -7.86 -8.10 -13.26
C SER A 308 -7.58 -8.04 -14.77
N ILE A 309 -8.32 -7.24 -15.53
CA ILE A 309 -8.09 -6.98 -16.96
C ILE A 309 -6.77 -6.21 -17.20
N GLU A 310 -6.40 -5.28 -16.31
CA GLU A 310 -5.17 -4.49 -16.43
C GLU A 310 -4.26 -4.74 -15.22
N TYR A 311 -3.08 -5.30 -15.48
CA TYR A 311 -2.26 -5.88 -14.44
C TYR A 311 -1.75 -4.85 -13.41
N ASN A 312 -1.35 -3.64 -13.84
CA ASN A 312 -0.78 -2.66 -12.91
C ASN A 312 -1.82 -2.23 -11.89
N THR A 313 -3.03 -1.96 -12.37
CA THR A 313 -4.18 -1.59 -11.54
C THR A 313 -4.53 -2.74 -10.61
N PHE A 314 -4.68 -3.96 -11.14
CA PHE A 314 -4.94 -5.14 -10.31
C PHE A 314 -3.92 -5.29 -9.17
N HIS A 315 -2.64 -5.34 -9.51
CA HIS A 315 -1.57 -5.58 -8.53
C HIS A 315 -1.51 -4.49 -7.45
N ARG A 316 -1.60 -3.22 -7.86
CA ARG A 316 -1.55 -2.09 -6.91
C ARG A 316 -2.76 -2.06 -5.98
N PHE A 317 -3.96 -2.36 -6.48
CA PHE A 317 -5.16 -2.42 -5.65
C PHE A 317 -5.20 -3.66 -4.75
N VAL A 318 -4.59 -4.78 -5.14
CA VAL A 318 -4.38 -5.93 -4.23
C VAL A 318 -3.48 -5.53 -3.06
N ILE A 319 -2.37 -4.81 -3.32
CA ILE A 319 -1.51 -4.30 -2.24
C ILE A 319 -2.28 -3.36 -1.31
N PHE A 320 -3.07 -2.44 -1.87
CA PHE A 320 -3.93 -1.57 -1.07
C PHE A 320 -4.90 -2.38 -0.19
N LEU A 321 -5.58 -3.37 -0.76
CA LEU A 321 -6.49 -4.24 -0.04
C LEU A 321 -5.77 -5.02 1.08
N SER A 322 -4.55 -5.51 0.83
CA SER A 322 -3.70 -6.16 1.83
C SER A 322 -3.37 -5.24 3.00
N ILE A 323 -3.10 -3.94 2.76
CA ILE A 323 -2.84 -2.96 3.83
C ILE A 323 -4.10 -2.77 4.68
N ILE A 324 -5.26 -2.52 4.07
CA ILE A 324 -6.51 -2.30 4.82
C ILE A 324 -7.07 -3.59 5.44
N ALA A 325 -6.60 -4.78 5.04
CA ALA A 325 -6.94 -6.06 5.63
C ALA A 325 -6.11 -6.41 6.88
N ILE A 326 -5.02 -5.69 7.17
CA ILE A 326 -4.21 -5.88 8.39
C ILE A 326 -5.06 -5.92 9.68
N PRO A 327 -6.03 -5.01 9.91
CA PRO A 327 -6.87 -5.04 11.11
C PRO A 327 -7.79 -6.25 11.17
N LEU A 328 -8.26 -6.76 10.01
CA LEU A 328 -9.06 -7.98 9.93
C LEU A 328 -8.21 -9.20 10.33
N LEU A 329 -6.95 -9.28 9.87
CA LEU A 329 -6.01 -10.34 10.26
C LEU A 329 -5.69 -10.29 11.76
N ALA A 330 -5.43 -9.09 12.29
CA ALA A 330 -5.25 -8.90 13.72
C ALA A 330 -6.46 -9.36 14.53
N TYR A 331 -7.67 -9.02 14.09
CA TYR A 331 -8.91 -9.44 14.75
C TYR A 331 -9.10 -10.96 14.71
N VAL A 332 -8.90 -11.60 13.55
CA VAL A 332 -9.02 -13.07 13.42
C VAL A 332 -7.99 -13.79 14.28
N LEU A 333 -6.74 -13.31 14.32
CA LEU A 333 -5.67 -13.93 15.12
C LEU A 333 -5.93 -13.88 16.63
N GLU A 334 -6.69 -12.92 17.13
CA GLU A 334 -7.00 -12.81 18.57
C GLU A 334 -8.42 -13.21 18.94
N SER A 335 -9.26 -13.61 17.98
CA SER A 335 -10.61 -14.09 18.27
C SER A 335 -10.59 -15.24 19.28
N SER A 336 -11.43 -15.11 20.31
CA SER A 336 -11.58 -16.08 21.41
C SER A 336 -12.22 -17.39 20.93
N ARG A 337 -12.73 -17.41 19.70
CA ARG A 337 -13.45 -18.55 19.11
C ARG A 337 -12.54 -19.65 18.60
N TYR A 338 -11.25 -19.37 18.41
CA TYR A 338 -10.33 -20.44 18.10
C TYR A 338 -10.04 -21.25 19.36
N ASN A 339 -10.51 -22.51 19.37
CA ASN A 339 -9.88 -23.52 20.21
C ASN A 339 -8.38 -23.56 19.87
N LYS A 340 -7.55 -23.85 20.88
CA LYS A 340 -6.08 -23.76 20.78
C LYS A 340 -5.50 -24.41 19.51
N ILE A 341 -6.02 -25.57 19.12
CA ILE A 341 -5.61 -26.31 17.91
C ILE A 341 -5.92 -25.51 16.63
N ILE A 342 -7.13 -24.98 16.49
CA ILE A 342 -7.53 -24.24 15.28
C ILE A 342 -6.73 -22.93 15.18
N LYS A 343 -6.44 -22.27 16.32
CA LYS A 343 -5.57 -21.09 16.38
C LYS A 343 -4.17 -21.41 15.83
N ILE A 344 -3.60 -22.53 16.27
CA ILE A 344 -2.28 -23.01 15.82
C ILE A 344 -2.32 -23.31 14.31
N ASN A 345 -3.32 -24.05 13.83
CA ASN A 345 -3.45 -24.39 12.41
C ASN A 345 -3.59 -23.14 11.54
N PHE A 346 -4.36 -22.14 11.97
CA PHE A 346 -4.49 -20.88 11.25
C PHE A 346 -3.17 -20.10 11.22
N ARG A 347 -2.45 -20.00 12.35
CA ARG A 347 -1.13 -19.36 12.40
C ARG A 347 -0.12 -20.05 11.48
N GLN A 348 -0.08 -21.38 11.50
CA GLN A 348 0.75 -22.18 10.60
C GLN A 348 0.39 -21.95 9.13
N PHE A 349 -0.90 -21.93 8.81
CA PHE A 349 -1.37 -21.64 7.46
C PHE A 349 -0.92 -20.25 6.98
N VAL A 350 -1.10 -19.20 7.79
CA VAL A 350 -0.63 -17.84 7.44
C VAL A 350 0.88 -17.82 7.26
N PHE A 351 1.64 -18.51 8.11
CA PHE A 351 3.10 -18.59 8.00
C PHE A 351 3.53 -19.30 6.71
N ILE A 352 2.99 -20.48 6.42
CA ILE A 352 3.30 -21.26 5.20
C ILE A 352 2.94 -20.45 3.96
N LEU A 353 1.75 -19.84 3.94
CA LEU A 353 1.32 -18.97 2.85
C LEU A 353 2.30 -17.81 2.65
N SER A 354 2.74 -17.16 3.73
CA SER A 354 3.71 -16.07 3.67
C SER A 354 5.06 -16.55 3.13
N CYS A 355 5.52 -17.75 3.50
CA CYS A 355 6.73 -18.34 2.94
C CYS A 355 6.60 -18.62 1.43
N ILE A 356 5.45 -19.13 0.99
CA ILE A 356 5.18 -19.38 -0.45
C ILE A 356 5.17 -18.06 -1.21
N ILE A 357 4.44 -17.05 -0.71
CA ILE A 357 4.38 -15.72 -1.34
C ILE A 357 5.78 -15.10 -1.39
N LEU A 358 6.55 -15.16 -0.30
CA LEU A 358 7.90 -14.62 -0.24
C LEU A 358 8.82 -15.33 -1.24
N PHE A 359 8.72 -16.66 -1.36
CA PHE A 359 9.47 -17.42 -2.34
C PHE A 359 9.15 -16.97 -3.77
N ILE A 360 7.86 -16.85 -4.12
CA ILE A 360 7.42 -16.38 -5.43
C ILE A 360 7.86 -14.91 -5.66
N ALA A 361 7.77 -14.08 -4.62
CA ALA A 361 8.26 -12.72 -4.69
C ALA A 361 9.76 -12.73 -5.01
N CYS A 362 10.59 -13.50 -4.31
CA CYS A 362 12.02 -13.65 -4.57
C CYS A 362 12.36 -14.17 -5.98
N THR A 363 11.54 -15.09 -6.53
CA THR A 363 11.73 -15.61 -7.90
C THR A 363 11.34 -14.59 -8.98
N ARG A 364 10.52 -13.58 -8.65
CA ARG A 364 10.16 -12.48 -9.53
C ARG A 364 11.39 -11.71 -10.00
N GLY A 365 11.50 -11.52 -11.31
CA GLY A 365 12.59 -10.78 -11.95
C GLY A 365 12.65 -9.30 -11.57
N ASN A 366 11.60 -8.70 -11.00
CA ASN A 366 11.62 -7.30 -10.57
C ASN A 366 12.68 -7.00 -9.48
N LEU A 367 13.06 -8.00 -8.67
CA LEU A 367 14.14 -7.88 -7.67
C LEU A 367 15.56 -7.87 -8.26
N THR A 368 15.71 -7.99 -9.57
CA THR A 368 16.99 -7.82 -10.29
C THR A 368 17.53 -6.38 -10.26
N SER A 369 16.73 -5.42 -9.79
CA SER A 369 17.09 -4.00 -9.72
C SER A 369 17.68 -3.58 -8.38
N PHE A 370 17.70 -4.47 -7.38
CA PHE A 370 18.39 -4.18 -6.12
C PHE A 370 19.91 -4.22 -6.31
N LYS A 371 20.47 -3.10 -6.76
CA LYS A 371 21.91 -2.84 -6.80
C LYS A 371 22.37 -2.12 -5.52
N PHE A 372 21.91 -2.52 -4.33
CA PHE A 372 22.34 -1.89 -3.07
C PHE A 372 23.87 -1.91 -2.89
N LEU A 373 24.54 -2.89 -3.50
CA LEU A 373 25.94 -3.20 -3.29
C LEU A 373 26.86 -2.82 -4.45
N TYR A 374 26.34 -2.28 -5.55
CA TYR A 374 27.20 -1.83 -6.65
C TYR A 374 28.19 -0.74 -6.19
N LEU A 375 27.78 0.05 -5.19
CA LEU A 375 28.63 1.03 -4.50
C LEU A 375 29.65 0.38 -3.55
N LEU A 376 29.29 -0.70 -2.84
CA LEU A 376 30.20 -1.41 -1.92
C LEU A 376 31.32 -2.15 -2.67
N SER A 377 31.05 -2.64 -3.88
CA SER A 377 32.06 -3.26 -4.75
C SER A 377 33.03 -2.25 -5.39
N TYR A 378 32.68 -0.97 -5.47
CA TYR A 378 33.57 0.09 -5.99
C TYR A 378 34.41 0.76 -4.90
N THR A 379 34.06 0.60 -3.63
CA THR A 379 34.88 1.06 -2.48
C THR A 379 35.89 0.00 -2.01
N LEU A 380 35.84 -1.21 -2.57
CA LEU A 380 36.73 -2.33 -2.25
C LEU A 380 37.72 -2.67 -3.38
N ASN A 381 37.72 -1.88 -4.46
CA ASN A 381 38.76 -1.82 -5.49
C ASN A 381 39.26 -0.38 -5.57
#